data_AF-A0A7W1V1A0-F1
#
_entry.id   AF-A0A7W1V1A0-F1
#
_cell.length_a   1.000
_cell.length_b   1.000
_cell.length_c   1.000
_cell.angle_alpha   90.00
_cell.angle_beta   90.00
_cell.angle_gamma   90.00
#
_symmetry.space_group_name_H-M   'P 1'
#
loop_
_entity.id
_entity.type
_entity.pdbx_description
1 polymer ?
#
loop_
_entity_poly.entity_id
_entity_poly.type
_entity_poly.pdbx_seq_one_letter_code
_entity_poly.pdbx_strand_id
1 'polypeptide(L)'
;MPPGINNVEPDISLVYNSQSVNGLAGFGWNISGVSVISRIPASLYHDNIHGSVSFASTDRFALDGNRLMLKSGTYGSNNAIYETEIYSNLKVTSYGVSPFGSQYGPAYFEILYPDGSIARYGNNENSRTRMDFGITYWQNPQGVRVSYEYLNSNNNLSIQKIKYGTRLTQTPINEIEFIYKNRTRAEQAFISGHSFYRTNILDEIKVKGNGTGYRNYKLTHISNSLGYQRLLNFQEFSGDMSKSYNPLLFSYIDTPTGAPTLQTTTTSLGITGVNNVTSQTIVGDWDGDGKLDFITYATQDPDAYKKYWLFKDISNNSTYFPPSETFSAPFLNITPTNWLNHQNKHMPMPSTSDEDRISSFSSKLHFLYFISQRYYLKFKISL
;
A
#
# COMPACT_ATOMS: atom_id res chain seq x y z
N MET A 1 8.52 -25.18 -11.14
CA MET A 1 8.98 -24.63 -12.44
C MET A 1 9.84 -25.62 -13.23
N PRO A 2 9.89 -25.54 -14.58
CA PRO A 2 10.96 -26.13 -15.39
C PRO A 2 12.34 -25.63 -14.96
N PRO A 3 13.38 -26.47 -14.99
CA PRO A 3 14.72 -26.03 -14.56
C PRO A 3 15.30 -24.97 -15.48
N GLY A 4 15.96 -23.96 -14.89
CA GLY A 4 16.76 -22.98 -15.59
C GLY A 4 18.20 -23.44 -15.89
N ILE A 5 18.98 -22.60 -16.59
CA ILE A 5 20.42 -22.82 -16.76
C ILE A 5 21.10 -22.50 -15.44
N ASN A 6 21.89 -23.43 -14.89
CA ASN A 6 22.61 -23.27 -13.62
C ASN A 6 21.70 -22.83 -12.46
N ASN A 7 20.48 -23.37 -12.38
CA ASN A 7 19.47 -23.05 -11.36
C ASN A 7 19.03 -21.57 -11.36
N VAL A 8 19.23 -20.85 -12.47
CA VAL A 8 18.65 -19.51 -12.65
C VAL A 8 17.23 -19.63 -13.15
N GLU A 9 16.29 -19.51 -12.23
CA GLU A 9 14.85 -19.53 -12.46
C GLU A 9 14.14 -18.47 -11.61
N PRO A 10 13.02 -17.91 -12.09
CA PRO A 10 12.30 -16.88 -11.36
C PRO A 10 11.56 -17.47 -10.15
N ASP A 11 11.75 -16.89 -8.96
CA ASP A 11 10.94 -17.19 -7.76
C ASP A 11 9.64 -16.38 -7.81
N ILE A 12 8.58 -16.97 -8.38
CA ILE A 12 7.26 -16.36 -8.44
C ILE A 12 6.34 -17.02 -7.43
N SER A 13 5.52 -16.21 -6.79
CA SER A 13 4.53 -16.69 -5.84
C SER A 13 3.23 -15.92 -5.90
N LEU A 14 2.18 -16.55 -5.40
CA LEU A 14 0.92 -15.91 -5.09
C LEU A 14 0.86 -15.66 -3.59
N VAL A 15 0.68 -14.41 -3.19
CA VAL A 15 0.73 -13.98 -1.79
C VAL A 15 -0.59 -13.38 -1.34
N TYR A 16 -1.03 -13.75 -0.14
CA TYR A 16 -2.14 -13.13 0.56
C TYR A 16 -1.62 -12.24 1.69
N ASN A 17 -2.23 -11.07 1.84
CA ASN A 17 -2.06 -10.22 3.00
C ASN A 17 -3.42 -9.59 3.34
N SER A 18 -3.89 -9.79 4.58
CA SER A 18 -5.20 -9.30 5.02
C SER A 18 -5.34 -7.77 5.05
N GLN A 19 -4.23 -7.03 5.04
CA GLN A 19 -4.21 -5.56 4.91
C GLN A 19 -3.98 -5.10 3.47
N SER A 20 -3.70 -6.02 2.54
CA SER A 20 -3.56 -5.67 1.14
C SER A 20 -4.92 -5.39 0.52
N VAL A 21 -4.90 -4.38 -0.35
CA VAL A 21 -6.05 -3.99 -1.16
C VAL A 21 -6.26 -4.98 -2.32
N ASN A 22 -6.97 -4.55 -3.34
CA ASN A 22 -7.28 -5.34 -4.51
C ASN A 22 -6.07 -5.54 -5.44
N GLY A 23 -5.37 -6.67 -5.27
CA GLY A 23 -4.19 -7.01 -6.06
C GLY A 23 -4.52 -7.75 -7.35
N LEU A 24 -3.49 -8.10 -8.14
CA LEU A 24 -3.67 -8.73 -9.46
C LEU A 24 -4.46 -10.03 -9.44
N ALA A 25 -4.51 -10.74 -8.32
CA ALA A 25 -5.21 -12.02 -8.19
C ALA A 25 -6.50 -11.94 -7.35
N GLY A 26 -6.91 -10.73 -6.95
CA GLY A 26 -8.12 -10.46 -6.17
C GLY A 26 -7.83 -9.69 -4.89
N PHE A 27 -8.88 -9.39 -4.14
CA PHE A 27 -8.79 -8.64 -2.88
C PHE A 27 -7.96 -9.40 -1.84
N GLY A 28 -6.92 -8.76 -1.33
CA GLY A 28 -5.92 -9.35 -0.43
C GLY A 28 -4.86 -10.22 -1.13
N TRP A 29 -5.01 -10.53 -2.42
CA TRP A 29 -4.12 -11.43 -3.17
C TRP A 29 -3.34 -10.73 -4.27
N ASN A 30 -2.03 -10.98 -4.33
CA ASN A 30 -1.17 -10.42 -5.37
C ASN A 30 -0.12 -11.42 -5.85
N ILE A 31 0.48 -11.13 -7.01
CA ILE A 31 1.67 -11.82 -7.50
C ILE A 31 2.88 -11.19 -6.82
N SER A 32 3.82 -12.01 -6.36
CA SER A 32 5.11 -11.61 -5.81
C SER A 32 6.26 -12.27 -6.58
N GLY A 33 7.46 -11.71 -6.48
CA GLY A 33 8.63 -12.14 -7.25
C GLY A 33 8.90 -11.35 -8.53
N VAL A 34 8.16 -10.26 -8.75
CA VAL A 34 8.39 -9.33 -9.87
C VAL A 34 8.82 -7.99 -9.29
N SER A 35 10.09 -7.64 -9.49
CA SER A 35 10.68 -6.41 -8.95
C SER A 35 10.25 -5.18 -9.74
N VAL A 36 10.12 -4.04 -9.04
CA VAL A 36 9.69 -2.77 -9.61
C VAL A 36 10.40 -1.60 -8.94
N ILE A 37 10.77 -0.60 -9.73
CA ILE A 37 11.07 0.74 -9.20
C ILE A 37 9.79 1.56 -9.32
N SER A 38 9.25 1.99 -8.20
CA SER A 38 8.03 2.80 -8.14
C SER A 38 8.35 4.24 -7.77
N ARG A 39 7.53 5.15 -8.27
CA ARG A 39 7.50 6.54 -7.85
C ARG A 39 6.80 6.64 -6.49
N ILE A 40 7.40 7.40 -5.58
CA ILE A 40 6.93 7.61 -4.22
C ILE A 40 6.88 9.13 -3.90
N PRO A 41 6.05 9.55 -2.93
CA PRO A 41 6.01 10.95 -2.50
C PRO A 41 7.34 11.41 -1.89
N ALA A 42 7.56 12.72 -1.90
CA ALA A 42 8.61 13.34 -1.10
C ALA A 42 8.20 13.33 0.39
N SER A 43 9.16 13.17 1.28
CA SER A 43 8.92 13.24 2.72
C SER A 43 9.71 14.37 3.37
N LEU A 44 9.12 15.02 4.38
CA LEU A 44 9.79 16.10 5.09
C LEU A 44 11.13 15.65 5.69
N TYR A 45 11.17 14.44 6.24
CA TYR A 45 12.36 13.84 6.85
C TYR A 45 13.52 13.67 5.86
N HIS A 46 13.25 13.25 4.62
CA HIS A 46 14.30 12.99 3.62
C HIS A 46 14.58 14.18 2.70
N ASP A 47 13.56 14.97 2.39
CA ASP A 47 13.57 15.93 1.27
C ASP A 47 13.38 17.39 1.72
N ASN A 48 13.09 17.64 3.00
CA ASN A 48 12.62 18.92 3.52
C ASN A 48 11.36 19.46 2.80
N ILE A 49 10.64 18.59 2.08
CA ILE A 49 9.42 18.90 1.35
C ILE A 49 8.42 17.78 1.63
N HIS A 50 7.18 18.15 1.90
CA HIS A 50 6.07 17.22 2.00
C HIS A 50 5.18 17.38 0.77
N GLY A 51 4.93 16.30 0.04
CA GLY A 51 4.08 16.35 -1.14
C GLY A 51 3.67 14.96 -1.62
N SER A 52 2.44 14.84 -2.10
CA SER A 52 1.98 13.66 -2.81
C SER A 52 2.72 13.50 -4.14
N VAL A 53 2.61 12.32 -4.75
CA VAL A 53 3.12 12.11 -6.11
C VAL A 53 2.38 13.04 -7.07
N SER A 54 3.14 13.89 -7.76
CA SER A 54 2.62 14.94 -8.63
C SER A 54 3.06 14.80 -10.09
N PHE A 55 3.92 13.83 -10.38
CA PHE A 55 4.62 13.65 -11.66
C PHE A 55 5.54 14.82 -12.03
N ALA A 56 6.28 15.28 -11.03
CA ALA A 56 7.24 16.36 -11.12
C ALA A 56 8.61 15.92 -10.63
N SER A 57 9.62 16.78 -10.81
CA SER A 57 11.00 16.54 -10.35
C SER A 57 11.14 16.47 -8.82
N THR A 58 10.09 16.84 -8.08
CA THR A 58 10.01 16.69 -6.62
C THR A 58 9.67 15.27 -6.18
N ASP A 59 9.16 14.43 -7.08
CA ASP A 59 8.86 13.04 -6.72
C ASP A 59 10.14 12.23 -6.48
N ARG A 60 9.98 11.09 -5.81
CA ARG A 60 11.06 10.20 -5.43
C ARG A 60 10.82 8.80 -5.98
N PHE A 61 11.82 7.94 -5.90
CA PHE A 61 11.76 6.57 -6.40
C PHE A 61 12.12 5.59 -5.29
N ALA A 62 11.56 4.38 -5.35
CA ALA A 62 11.89 3.27 -4.47
C ALA A 62 12.01 1.97 -5.25
N LEU A 63 13.06 1.20 -4.98
CA LEU A 63 13.24 -0.15 -5.48
C LEU A 63 12.57 -1.12 -4.51
N ASP A 64 11.50 -1.80 -4.95
CA ASP A 64 10.74 -2.76 -4.14
C ASP A 64 10.32 -2.18 -2.77
N GLY A 65 9.99 -0.89 -2.75
CA GLY A 65 9.60 -0.14 -1.55
C GLY A 65 10.78 0.44 -0.74
N ASN A 66 12.03 0.10 -1.06
CA ASN A 66 13.21 0.71 -0.45
C ASN A 66 13.62 1.97 -1.23
N ARG A 67 13.55 3.12 -0.57
CA ARG A 67 13.76 4.43 -1.19
C ARG A 67 15.15 4.56 -1.81
N LEU A 68 15.21 5.18 -3.00
CA LEU A 68 16.45 5.53 -3.67
C LEU A 68 16.94 6.91 -3.23
N MET A 69 18.12 6.92 -2.61
CA MET A 69 18.85 8.08 -2.11
C MET A 69 19.91 8.50 -3.12
N LEU A 70 19.94 9.77 -3.50
CA LEU A 70 20.91 10.28 -4.47
C LEU A 70 22.32 10.23 -3.90
N LYS A 71 23.22 9.53 -4.60
CA LYS A 71 24.65 9.49 -4.29
C LYS A 71 25.44 10.51 -5.12
N SER A 72 25.10 10.66 -6.40
CA SER A 72 25.75 11.64 -7.29
C SER A 72 24.88 11.98 -8.50
N GLY A 73 25.13 13.14 -9.12
CA GLY A 73 24.34 13.67 -10.22
C GLY A 73 23.15 14.50 -9.74
N THR A 74 22.10 14.59 -10.55
CA THR A 74 20.86 15.31 -10.22
C THR A 74 19.70 14.31 -10.12
N TYR A 75 18.92 14.37 -9.05
CA TYR A 75 17.82 13.42 -8.82
C TYR A 75 16.89 13.30 -10.03
N GLY A 76 16.59 12.07 -10.45
CA GLY A 76 15.72 11.78 -11.58
C GLY A 76 16.29 12.15 -12.95
N SER A 77 17.54 12.62 -13.03
CA SER A 77 18.18 12.98 -14.31
C SER A 77 18.99 11.83 -14.91
N ASN A 78 19.37 11.97 -16.17
CA ASN A 78 20.28 11.03 -16.83
C ASN A 78 21.62 10.93 -16.09
N ASN A 79 22.14 9.71 -15.95
CA ASN A 79 23.37 9.35 -15.23
C ASN A 79 23.38 9.65 -13.71
N ALA A 80 22.23 9.91 -13.10
CA ALA A 80 22.17 10.02 -11.64
C ALA A 80 22.36 8.63 -11.00
N ILE A 81 23.15 8.59 -9.93
CA ILE A 81 23.50 7.35 -9.22
C ILE A 81 22.84 7.40 -7.85
N TYR A 82 22.23 6.29 -7.45
CA TYR A 82 21.52 6.14 -6.19
C TYR A 82 22.05 4.96 -5.38
N GLU A 83 21.84 5.06 -4.08
CA GLU A 83 21.88 3.97 -3.11
C GLU A 83 20.47 3.76 -2.55
N THR A 84 20.25 2.66 -1.84
CA THR A 84 19.00 2.43 -1.12
C THR A 84 19.07 2.97 0.31
N GLU A 85 17.96 3.47 0.85
CA GLU A 85 17.85 4.01 2.21
C GLU A 85 18.28 2.99 3.27
N ILE A 86 17.73 1.76 3.20
CA ILE A 86 18.34 0.63 3.88
C ILE A 86 19.54 0.23 3.03
N TYR A 87 20.73 0.58 3.49
CA TYR A 87 21.96 0.46 2.72
C TYR A 87 22.14 -0.93 2.12
N SER A 88 22.42 -0.96 0.82
CA SER A 88 22.76 -2.15 0.06
C SER A 88 23.93 -1.84 -0.87
N ASN A 89 24.70 -2.86 -1.24
CA ASN A 89 25.82 -2.71 -2.19
C ASN A 89 25.34 -2.66 -3.65
N LEU A 90 24.10 -2.24 -3.90
CA LEU A 90 23.54 -2.06 -5.24
C LEU A 90 24.01 -0.73 -5.81
N LYS A 91 24.40 -0.72 -7.09
CA LYS A 91 24.61 0.53 -7.83
C LYS A 91 23.44 0.76 -8.77
N VAL A 92 22.56 1.69 -8.40
CA VAL A 92 21.39 2.06 -9.22
C VAL A 92 21.73 3.31 -10.02
N THR A 93 21.52 3.27 -11.34
CA THR A 93 21.77 4.41 -12.23
C THR A 93 20.53 4.68 -13.09
N SER A 94 20.11 5.95 -13.19
CA SER A 94 19.01 6.36 -14.07
C SER A 94 19.49 6.85 -15.43
N TYR A 95 18.72 6.60 -16.48
CA TYR A 95 19.09 6.92 -17.86
C TYR A 95 17.96 7.57 -18.65
N GLY A 96 18.36 8.43 -19.59
CA GLY A 96 17.47 9.10 -20.53
C GLY A 96 16.47 10.05 -19.88
N VAL A 97 15.45 10.41 -20.66
CA VAL A 97 14.35 11.28 -20.26
C VAL A 97 13.04 10.53 -20.47
N SER A 98 12.14 10.60 -19.49
CA SER A 98 10.84 9.96 -19.55
C SER A 98 10.08 10.34 -20.84
N PRO A 99 9.41 9.38 -21.50
CA PRO A 99 8.59 9.69 -22.69
C PRO A 99 7.38 10.59 -22.36
N PHE A 100 7.07 10.80 -21.08
CA PHE A 100 6.02 11.71 -20.63
C PHE A 100 6.52 13.16 -20.42
N GLY A 101 7.83 13.40 -20.58
CA GLY A 101 8.48 14.71 -20.44
C GLY A 101 9.56 14.74 -19.37
N SER A 102 10.43 15.75 -19.42
CA SER A 102 11.60 15.89 -18.53
C SER A 102 11.25 15.97 -17.04
N GLN A 103 10.13 16.60 -16.71
CA GLN A 103 9.63 16.69 -15.33
C GLN A 103 9.24 15.33 -14.71
N TYR A 104 9.00 14.31 -15.54
CA TYR A 104 8.68 12.96 -15.08
C TYR A 104 9.93 12.15 -14.73
N GLY A 105 11.14 12.71 -14.85
CA GLY A 105 12.38 12.01 -14.52
C GLY A 105 12.90 11.12 -15.65
N PRO A 106 13.56 9.98 -15.33
CA PRO A 106 14.34 9.24 -16.31
C PRO A 106 13.47 8.33 -17.20
N ALA A 107 14.06 7.85 -18.29
CA ALA A 107 13.41 6.89 -19.19
C ALA A 107 13.39 5.46 -18.58
N TYR A 108 14.47 5.07 -17.91
CA TYR A 108 14.66 3.76 -17.31
C TYR A 108 15.77 3.79 -16.25
N PHE A 109 15.92 2.69 -15.52
CA PHE A 109 17.01 2.47 -14.56
C PHE A 109 17.80 1.20 -14.90
N GLU A 110 19.08 1.19 -14.56
CA GLU A 110 19.94 0.02 -14.53
C GLU A 110 20.44 -0.21 -13.10
N ILE A 111 20.53 -1.47 -12.70
CA ILE A 111 21.08 -1.89 -11.40
C ILE A 111 22.22 -2.85 -11.66
N LEU A 112 23.39 -2.54 -11.09
CA LEU A 112 24.50 -3.48 -10.97
C LEU A 112 24.50 -4.06 -9.56
N TYR A 113 24.51 -5.39 -9.48
CA TYR A 113 24.54 -6.13 -8.22
C TYR A 113 25.97 -6.52 -7.85
N PRO A 114 26.27 -6.78 -6.56
CA PRO A 114 27.60 -7.18 -6.10
C PRO A 114 28.14 -8.46 -6.73
N ASP A 115 27.26 -9.36 -7.16
CA ASP A 115 27.61 -10.61 -7.84
C ASP A 115 27.94 -10.41 -9.33
N GLY A 116 27.94 -9.15 -9.81
CA GLY A 116 28.17 -8.79 -11.20
C GLY A 116 26.95 -8.96 -12.10
N SER A 117 25.79 -9.37 -11.56
CA SER A 117 24.55 -9.40 -12.31
C SER A 117 24.03 -7.99 -12.59
N ILE A 118 23.19 -7.88 -13.61
CA ILE A 118 22.63 -6.62 -14.10
C ILE A 118 21.13 -6.79 -14.25
N ALA A 119 20.35 -5.79 -13.80
CA ALA A 119 18.94 -5.67 -14.11
C ALA A 119 18.61 -4.31 -14.73
N ARG A 120 17.58 -4.26 -15.57
CA ARG A 120 17.04 -3.01 -16.11
C ARG A 120 15.56 -2.89 -15.83
N TYR A 121 15.09 -1.67 -15.57
CA TYR A 121 13.71 -1.37 -15.19
C TYR A 121 13.13 -0.29 -16.09
N GLY A 122 11.96 -0.51 -16.69
CA GLY A 122 11.32 0.45 -17.60
C GLY A 122 12.00 0.65 -18.96
N ASN A 123 12.96 -0.22 -19.31
CA ASN A 123 13.76 -0.12 -20.53
C ASN A 123 12.99 -0.47 -21.82
N ASN A 124 11.80 -1.07 -21.70
CA ASN A 124 10.89 -1.34 -22.80
C ASN A 124 9.61 -0.50 -22.67
N GLU A 125 8.95 -0.17 -23.79
CA GLU A 125 7.75 0.68 -23.79
C GLU A 125 6.62 0.13 -22.91
N ASN A 126 6.40 -1.19 -22.94
CA ASN A 126 5.37 -1.85 -22.13
C ASN A 126 5.80 -2.10 -20.67
N SER A 127 7.04 -1.82 -20.29
CA SER A 127 7.55 -2.07 -18.93
C SER A 127 7.51 -0.83 -18.02
N ARG A 128 6.85 0.25 -18.45
CA ARG A 128 6.80 1.50 -17.69
C ARG A 128 5.44 2.19 -17.75
N THR A 129 5.07 2.85 -16.66
CA THR A 129 3.97 3.79 -16.56
C THR A 129 4.50 5.11 -15.99
N ARG A 130 3.61 6.06 -15.66
CA ARG A 130 3.99 7.28 -14.92
C ARG A 130 4.47 6.96 -13.49
N MET A 131 3.98 5.86 -12.92
CA MET A 131 4.27 5.43 -11.56
C MET A 131 5.41 4.42 -11.50
N ASP A 132 5.40 3.44 -12.39
CA ASP A 132 6.20 2.23 -12.20
C ASP A 132 7.17 1.98 -13.36
N PHE A 133 8.36 1.53 -13.03
CA PHE A 133 9.35 0.98 -13.94
C PHE A 133 9.51 -0.51 -13.58
N GLY A 134 8.78 -1.37 -14.30
CA GLY A 134 8.87 -2.81 -14.11
C GLY A 134 10.22 -3.35 -14.58
N ILE A 135 10.75 -4.36 -13.88
CA ILE A 135 11.95 -5.07 -14.31
C ILE A 135 11.75 -5.60 -15.74
N THR A 136 12.70 -5.38 -16.63
CA THR A 136 12.66 -5.85 -18.02
C THR A 136 13.47 -7.13 -18.18
N TYR A 137 14.60 -7.21 -17.50
CA TYR A 137 15.38 -8.42 -17.36
C TYR A 137 16.30 -8.34 -16.16
N TRP A 138 16.72 -9.52 -15.70
CA TRP A 138 17.90 -9.75 -14.88
C TRP A 138 18.85 -10.67 -15.65
N GLN A 139 20.15 -10.42 -15.57
CA GLN A 139 21.17 -11.20 -16.28
C GLN A 139 22.44 -11.35 -15.42
N ASN A 140 22.92 -12.59 -15.26
CA ASN A 140 24.17 -12.85 -14.54
C ASN A 140 25.43 -12.60 -15.41
N PRO A 141 26.65 -12.62 -14.83
CA PRO A 141 27.89 -12.42 -15.58
C PRO A 141 28.12 -13.43 -16.70
N GLN A 142 27.59 -14.65 -16.56
CA GLN A 142 27.65 -15.68 -17.60
C GLN A 142 26.63 -15.43 -18.75
N GLY A 143 25.83 -14.38 -18.66
CA GLY A 143 24.82 -14.00 -19.63
C GLY A 143 23.51 -14.76 -19.49
N VAL A 144 23.32 -15.63 -18.50
CA VAL A 144 22.02 -16.30 -18.26
C VAL A 144 21.00 -15.25 -17.87
N ARG A 145 19.85 -15.25 -18.53
CA ARG A 145 18.87 -14.15 -18.46
C ARG A 145 17.48 -14.62 -18.11
N VAL A 146 16.80 -13.81 -17.31
CA VAL A 146 15.36 -13.85 -17.08
C VAL A 146 14.78 -12.54 -17.61
N SER A 147 13.81 -12.62 -18.52
CA SER A 147 13.18 -11.47 -19.18
C SER A 147 11.70 -11.39 -18.83
N TYR A 148 11.18 -10.17 -18.74
CA TYR A 148 9.83 -9.89 -18.26
C TYR A 148 9.09 -9.01 -19.27
N GLU A 149 7.84 -9.37 -19.54
CA GLU A 149 6.95 -8.67 -20.47
C GLU A 149 5.63 -8.37 -19.78
N TYR A 150 5.04 -7.22 -20.07
CA TYR A 150 3.87 -6.72 -19.38
C TYR A 150 2.76 -6.34 -20.36
N LEU A 151 1.53 -6.47 -19.88
CA LEU A 151 0.39 -5.72 -20.39
C LEU A 151 0.46 -4.31 -19.78
N ASN A 152 0.62 -3.31 -20.64
CA ASN A 152 0.56 -1.90 -20.27
C ASN A 152 -0.76 -1.31 -20.79
N SER A 153 -1.70 -1.06 -19.89
CA SER A 153 -2.98 -0.45 -20.24
C SER A 153 -3.47 0.45 -19.11
N ASN A 154 -4.13 1.55 -19.45
CA ASN A 154 -4.75 2.45 -18.48
C ASN A 154 -3.81 2.89 -17.33
N ASN A 155 -2.56 3.22 -17.66
CA ASN A 155 -1.48 3.54 -16.72
C ASN A 155 -1.16 2.45 -15.68
N ASN A 156 -1.49 1.19 -15.95
CA ASN A 156 -1.22 0.05 -15.10
C ASN A 156 -0.33 -0.97 -15.81
N LEU A 157 0.59 -1.57 -15.05
CA LEU A 157 1.33 -2.77 -15.48
C LEU A 157 0.70 -4.01 -14.86
N SER A 158 0.53 -5.03 -15.70
CA SER A 158 0.28 -6.41 -15.28
C SER A 158 1.34 -7.30 -15.93
N ILE A 159 2.07 -8.08 -15.13
CA ILE A 159 3.06 -9.02 -15.68
C ILE A 159 2.34 -10.00 -16.62
N GLN A 160 2.82 -10.14 -17.84
CA GLN A 160 2.21 -10.98 -18.86
C GLN A 160 3.02 -12.24 -19.07
N LYS A 161 4.34 -12.11 -19.21
CA LYS A 161 5.25 -13.22 -19.46
C LYS A 161 6.54 -13.06 -18.70
N ILE A 162 7.08 -14.19 -18.25
CA ILE A 162 8.45 -14.30 -17.75
C ILE A 162 9.12 -15.41 -18.55
N LYS A 163 10.24 -15.09 -19.19
CA LYS A 163 10.95 -15.98 -20.11
C LYS A 163 12.38 -16.19 -19.61
N TYR A 164 12.83 -17.43 -19.55
CA TYR A 164 14.13 -17.80 -18.99
C TYR A 164 14.68 -19.09 -19.62
N GLY A 165 15.85 -19.52 -19.14
CA GLY A 165 16.52 -20.72 -19.62
C GLY A 165 17.39 -20.49 -20.86
N THR A 166 17.78 -19.25 -21.14
CA THR A 166 18.75 -18.92 -22.20
C THR A 166 19.78 -17.89 -21.77
N ARG A 167 20.77 -17.69 -22.66
CA ARG A 167 21.79 -16.66 -22.52
C ARG A 167 21.49 -15.46 -23.42
N LEU A 168 21.78 -14.27 -22.91
CA LEU A 168 21.68 -12.99 -23.61
C LEU A 168 20.29 -12.78 -24.20
N THR A 169 20.19 -12.57 -25.51
CA THR A 169 18.93 -12.33 -26.22
C THR A 169 18.47 -13.53 -27.05
N GLN A 170 19.03 -14.72 -26.80
CA GLN A 170 18.62 -15.95 -27.49
C GLN A 170 17.20 -16.35 -27.06
N THR A 171 16.47 -17.01 -27.96
CA THR A 171 15.09 -17.46 -27.77
C THR A 171 14.93 -18.31 -26.51
N PRO A 172 14.27 -17.82 -25.45
CA PRO A 172 14.08 -18.54 -24.19
C PRO A 172 13.39 -19.90 -24.38
N ILE A 173 13.85 -20.91 -23.64
CA ILE A 173 13.24 -22.25 -23.68
C ILE A 173 12.08 -22.37 -22.71
N ASN A 174 12.06 -21.62 -21.61
CA ASN A 174 11.01 -21.68 -20.61
C ASN A 174 10.20 -20.37 -20.61
N GLU A 175 8.88 -20.48 -20.45
CA GLU A 175 7.94 -19.36 -20.41
C GLU A 175 6.91 -19.58 -19.30
N ILE A 176 6.66 -18.54 -18.50
CA ILE A 176 5.53 -18.43 -17.58
C ILE A 176 4.62 -17.35 -18.15
N GLU A 177 3.37 -17.69 -18.43
CA GLU A 177 2.38 -16.82 -19.02
C GLU A 177 1.24 -16.58 -18.04
N PHE A 178 0.94 -15.31 -17.77
CA PHE A 178 -0.12 -14.87 -16.88
C PHE A 178 -1.32 -14.42 -17.71
N ILE A 179 -2.42 -15.14 -17.57
CA ILE A 179 -3.64 -14.91 -18.32
C ILE A 179 -4.65 -14.21 -17.41
N TYR A 180 -5.22 -13.13 -17.93
CA TYR A 180 -6.15 -12.29 -17.20
C TYR A 180 -7.54 -12.32 -17.83
N LYS A 181 -8.56 -12.20 -16.98
CA LYS A 181 -9.94 -11.90 -17.37
C LYS A 181 -10.33 -10.50 -16.88
N ASN A 182 -11.50 -10.03 -17.31
CA ASN A 182 -12.07 -8.78 -16.80
C ASN A 182 -12.55 -8.94 -15.36
N ARG A 183 -12.31 -7.92 -14.54
CA ARG A 183 -12.88 -7.77 -13.21
C ARG A 183 -14.38 -7.54 -13.32
N THR A 184 -15.13 -8.11 -12.38
CA THR A 184 -16.55 -7.75 -12.19
C THR A 184 -16.68 -6.30 -11.71
N ARG A 185 -15.78 -5.88 -10.83
CA ARG A 185 -15.66 -4.49 -10.36
C ARG A 185 -14.24 -3.98 -10.63
N ALA A 186 -14.10 -3.20 -11.68
CA ALA A 186 -12.85 -2.50 -11.97
C ALA A 186 -12.63 -1.33 -11.01
N GLU A 187 -11.38 -0.98 -10.78
CA GLU A 187 -10.99 0.11 -9.87
C GLU A 187 -10.33 1.24 -10.63
N GLN A 188 -10.76 2.46 -10.35
CA GLN A 188 -10.18 3.67 -10.89
C GLN A 188 -9.63 4.53 -9.76
N ALA A 189 -8.41 5.00 -9.92
CA ALA A 189 -7.78 5.98 -9.05
C ALA A 189 -7.24 7.13 -9.89
N PHE A 190 -7.04 8.28 -9.26
CA PHE A 190 -6.42 9.44 -9.88
C PHE A 190 -5.19 9.86 -9.08
N ILE A 191 -4.09 10.10 -9.79
CA ILE A 191 -2.87 10.67 -9.23
C ILE A 191 -2.55 11.89 -10.08
N SER A 192 -2.45 13.07 -9.47
CA SER A 192 -2.15 14.34 -10.16
C SER A 192 -3.01 14.55 -11.44
N GLY A 193 -4.31 14.25 -11.35
CA GLY A 193 -5.26 14.37 -12.47
C GLY A 193 -5.21 13.26 -13.53
N HIS A 194 -4.26 12.31 -13.46
CA HIS A 194 -4.19 11.18 -14.38
C HIS A 194 -4.96 9.97 -13.86
N SER A 195 -5.76 9.36 -14.74
CA SER A 195 -6.52 8.15 -14.45
C SER A 195 -5.63 6.89 -14.46
N PHE A 196 -5.78 6.07 -13.44
CA PHE A 196 -5.24 4.72 -13.31
C PHE A 196 -6.42 3.77 -13.18
N TYR A 197 -6.67 2.95 -14.20
CA TYR A 197 -7.87 2.12 -14.27
C TYR A 197 -7.54 0.63 -14.46
N ARG A 198 -7.76 -0.16 -13.40
CA ARG A 198 -7.43 -1.59 -13.39
C ARG A 198 -8.67 -2.43 -13.67
N THR A 199 -8.71 -2.99 -14.87
CA THR A 199 -9.83 -3.81 -15.36
C THR A 199 -9.56 -5.30 -15.32
N ASN A 200 -8.32 -5.74 -15.08
CA ASN A 200 -7.90 -7.12 -15.21
C ASN A 200 -7.65 -7.82 -13.87
N ILE A 201 -7.94 -9.13 -13.82
CA ILE A 201 -7.67 -10.03 -12.69
C ILE A 201 -7.11 -11.35 -13.22
N LEU A 202 -6.08 -11.87 -12.55
CA LEU A 202 -5.38 -13.09 -12.93
C LEU A 202 -6.34 -14.26 -12.87
N ASP A 203 -6.42 -15.03 -13.95
CA ASP A 203 -7.32 -16.17 -14.11
C ASP A 203 -6.56 -17.49 -14.21
N GLU A 204 -5.45 -17.49 -14.95
CA GLU A 204 -4.66 -18.68 -15.19
C GLU A 204 -3.16 -18.34 -15.28
N ILE A 205 -2.31 -19.25 -14.83
CA ILE A 205 -0.86 -19.22 -15.05
C ILE A 205 -0.50 -20.47 -15.85
N LYS A 206 0.14 -20.29 -17.00
CA LYS A 206 0.64 -21.39 -17.84
C LYS A 206 2.15 -21.41 -17.81
N VAL A 207 2.73 -22.57 -17.54
CA VAL A 207 4.18 -22.76 -17.54
C VAL A 207 4.54 -23.72 -18.66
N LYS A 208 5.45 -23.31 -19.53
CA LYS A 208 5.90 -24.08 -20.70
C LYS A 208 7.42 -24.28 -20.63
N GLY A 209 7.86 -25.45 -21.11
CA GLY A 209 9.27 -25.78 -21.33
C GLY A 209 9.46 -26.29 -22.76
N ASN A 210 10.38 -25.67 -23.48
CA ASN A 210 10.66 -25.90 -24.90
C ASN A 210 9.40 -25.91 -25.78
N GLY A 211 8.47 -24.98 -25.54
CA GLY A 211 7.19 -24.87 -26.23
C GLY A 211 6.09 -25.85 -25.77
N THR A 212 6.42 -26.86 -24.97
CA THR A 212 5.49 -27.85 -24.44
C THR A 212 4.95 -27.42 -23.07
N GLY A 213 3.65 -27.64 -22.81
CA GLY A 213 3.06 -27.37 -21.50
C GLY A 213 3.74 -28.18 -20.39
N TYR A 214 4.13 -27.53 -19.31
CA TYR A 214 4.75 -28.15 -18.13
C TYR A 214 3.73 -28.28 -16.99
N ARG A 215 3.18 -27.15 -16.53
CA ARG A 215 2.14 -27.07 -15.50
C ARG A 215 1.21 -25.90 -15.81
N ASN A 216 -0.04 -26.00 -15.38
CA ASN A 216 -1.01 -24.92 -15.45
C ASN A 216 -1.65 -24.72 -14.08
N TYR A 217 -1.99 -23.48 -13.74
CA TYR A 217 -2.64 -23.14 -12.49
C TYR A 217 -3.88 -22.30 -12.76
N LYS A 218 -5.04 -22.73 -12.25
CA LYS A 218 -6.30 -22.00 -12.40
C LYS A 218 -6.71 -21.33 -11.10
N LEU A 219 -7.19 -20.10 -11.21
CA LEU A 219 -7.67 -19.28 -10.12
C LEU A 219 -9.19 -19.06 -10.28
N THR A 220 -9.96 -19.53 -9.31
CA THR A 220 -11.40 -19.24 -9.25
C THR A 220 -11.66 -18.15 -8.23
N HIS A 221 -12.56 -17.21 -8.52
CA HIS A 221 -12.88 -16.09 -7.63
C HIS A 221 -14.32 -16.12 -7.14
N ILE A 222 -14.52 -15.58 -5.94
CA ILE A 222 -15.84 -15.27 -5.36
C ILE A 222 -15.94 -13.77 -5.09
N SER A 223 -17.07 -13.16 -5.41
CA SER A 223 -17.31 -11.74 -5.12
C SER A 223 -17.89 -11.56 -3.72
N ASN A 224 -17.44 -10.53 -3.00
CA ASN A 224 -18.10 -10.08 -1.77
C ASN A 224 -19.34 -9.21 -2.07
N SER A 225 -20.04 -8.78 -1.02
CA SER A 225 -21.22 -7.91 -1.12
C SER A 225 -20.97 -6.55 -1.81
N LEU A 226 -19.71 -6.10 -1.87
CA LEU A 226 -19.29 -4.88 -2.56
C LEU A 226 -18.80 -5.13 -4.00
N GLY A 227 -18.94 -6.36 -4.51
CA GLY A 227 -18.52 -6.76 -5.86
C GLY A 227 -17.01 -6.99 -6.03
N TYR A 228 -16.22 -6.98 -4.95
CA TYR A 228 -14.80 -7.29 -5.01
C TYR A 228 -14.57 -8.80 -5.07
N GLN A 229 -13.84 -9.23 -6.10
CA GLN A 229 -13.43 -10.62 -6.30
C GLN A 229 -12.27 -10.98 -5.36
N ARG A 230 -12.40 -12.10 -4.64
CA ARG A 230 -11.38 -12.74 -3.80
C ARG A 230 -11.10 -14.14 -4.32
N LEU A 231 -9.89 -14.66 -4.11
CA LEU A 231 -9.52 -16.00 -4.56
C LEU A 231 -10.30 -17.05 -3.76
N LEU A 232 -11.16 -17.83 -4.42
CA LEU A 232 -11.91 -18.93 -3.82
C LEU A 232 -11.09 -20.22 -3.83
N ASN A 233 -10.43 -20.51 -4.96
CA ASN A 233 -9.55 -21.66 -5.07
C ASN A 233 -8.39 -21.44 -6.03
N PHE A 234 -7.34 -22.22 -5.81
CA PHE A 234 -6.14 -22.32 -6.65
C PHE A 234 -5.89 -23.81 -6.94
N GLN A 235 -5.85 -24.19 -8.21
CA GLN A 235 -5.70 -25.60 -8.60
C GLN A 235 -4.61 -25.79 -9.63
N GLU A 236 -3.74 -26.77 -9.39
CA GLU A 236 -2.68 -27.17 -10.30
C GLU A 236 -3.14 -28.29 -11.25
N PHE A 237 -2.74 -28.16 -12.51
CA PHE A 237 -2.94 -29.10 -13.59
C PHE A 237 -1.61 -29.45 -14.24
N SER A 238 -1.55 -30.66 -14.78
CA SER A 238 -0.54 -31.06 -15.76
C SER A 238 -0.51 -30.12 -16.98
N GLY A 239 0.62 -30.11 -17.69
CA GLY A 239 0.85 -29.23 -18.85
C GLY A 239 -0.18 -29.35 -19.98
N ASP A 240 -0.70 -30.56 -20.21
CA ASP A 240 -1.76 -30.85 -21.19
C ASP A 240 -3.18 -30.75 -20.61
N MET A 241 -3.30 -30.38 -19.34
CA MET A 241 -4.54 -30.24 -18.57
C MET A 241 -5.33 -31.55 -18.37
N SER A 242 -4.75 -32.71 -18.69
CA SER A 242 -5.43 -34.01 -18.59
C SER A 242 -5.57 -34.52 -17.14
N LYS A 243 -4.60 -34.15 -16.29
CA LYS A 243 -4.54 -34.48 -14.86
C LYS A 243 -4.49 -33.23 -14.00
N SER A 244 -5.00 -33.33 -12.78
CA SER A 244 -4.99 -32.24 -11.78
C SER A 244 -4.76 -32.77 -10.37
N TYR A 245 -4.25 -31.90 -9.51
CA TYR A 245 -4.28 -32.10 -8.06
C TYR A 245 -5.59 -31.54 -7.48
N ASN A 246 -5.89 -31.89 -6.23
CA ASN A 246 -7.01 -31.29 -5.50
C ASN A 246 -6.79 -29.78 -5.35
N PRO A 247 -7.85 -28.96 -5.44
CA PRO A 247 -7.74 -27.52 -5.29
C PRO A 247 -7.41 -27.13 -3.85
N LEU A 248 -6.60 -26.07 -3.70
CA LEU A 248 -6.49 -25.32 -2.44
C LEU A 248 -7.71 -24.40 -2.34
N LEU A 249 -8.45 -24.51 -1.23
CA LEU A 249 -9.68 -23.75 -0.98
C LEU A 249 -9.44 -22.65 0.05
N PHE A 250 -10.07 -21.49 -0.16
CA PHE A 250 -10.01 -20.34 0.74
C PHE A 250 -11.42 -19.89 1.12
N SER A 251 -11.61 -19.56 2.40
CA SER A 251 -12.85 -18.99 2.92
C SER A 251 -12.57 -17.61 3.55
N TYR A 252 -13.58 -16.75 3.52
CA TYR A 252 -13.49 -15.40 4.04
C TYR A 252 -14.68 -15.11 4.95
N ILE A 253 -14.45 -14.26 5.93
CA ILE A 253 -15.52 -13.66 6.70
C ILE A 253 -16.06 -12.49 5.89
N ASP A 254 -17.34 -12.53 5.59
CA ASP A 254 -18.04 -11.41 4.96
C ASP A 254 -18.68 -10.51 5.99
N THR A 255 -18.64 -9.21 5.72
CA THR A 255 -19.44 -8.26 6.49
C THR A 255 -20.90 -8.60 6.29
N PRO A 256 -21.67 -8.83 7.37
CA PRO A 256 -23.09 -9.17 7.26
C PRO A 256 -23.82 -8.14 6.39
N THR A 257 -24.56 -8.61 5.40
CA THR A 257 -25.46 -7.79 4.60
C THR A 257 -26.75 -7.58 5.39
N GLY A 258 -26.74 -6.62 6.30
CA GLY A 258 -27.91 -6.27 7.13
C GLY A 258 -27.82 -4.83 7.61
N ALA A 259 -28.96 -4.23 7.94
CA ALA A 259 -28.97 -2.94 8.60
C ALA A 259 -28.23 -3.07 9.96
N PRO A 260 -27.44 -2.06 10.36
CA PRO A 260 -26.83 -2.06 11.68
C PRO A 260 -27.95 -2.24 12.71
N THR A 261 -27.81 -3.22 13.59
CA THR A 261 -28.75 -3.39 14.69
C THR A 261 -28.55 -2.24 15.66
N LEU A 262 -29.59 -1.48 15.95
CA LEU A 262 -29.53 -0.45 16.98
C LEU A 262 -29.29 -1.14 18.32
N GLN A 263 -28.11 -0.93 18.89
CA GLN A 263 -27.84 -1.33 20.25
C GLN A 263 -28.49 -0.32 21.19
N THR A 264 -29.58 -0.73 21.87
CA THR A 264 -30.31 0.10 22.84
C THR A 264 -29.73 0.04 24.25
N THR A 265 -28.59 -0.64 24.43
CA THR A 265 -27.88 -0.68 25.70
C THR A 265 -27.45 0.74 26.07
N THR A 266 -27.98 1.23 27.17
CA THR A 266 -27.64 2.54 27.73
C THR A 266 -26.87 2.35 29.03
N THR A 267 -26.04 3.33 29.37
CA THR A 267 -25.43 3.44 30.69
C THR A 267 -25.66 4.85 31.23
N SER A 268 -25.65 5.00 32.55
CA SER A 268 -25.69 6.32 33.18
C SER A 268 -24.31 6.95 33.13
N LEU A 269 -24.22 8.16 32.56
CA LEU A 269 -22.98 8.90 32.39
C LEU A 269 -22.53 9.65 33.65
N GLY A 270 -23.27 9.53 34.77
CA GLY A 270 -22.89 10.14 36.06
C GLY A 270 -22.87 11.68 36.06
N ILE A 271 -23.43 12.31 35.03
CA ILE A 271 -23.47 13.77 34.83
C ILE A 271 -24.91 14.26 34.71
N THR A 272 -25.15 15.50 35.13
CA THR A 272 -26.46 16.18 35.07
C THR A 272 -26.37 17.40 34.15
N GLY A 273 -27.52 17.90 33.68
CA GLY A 273 -27.58 19.10 32.83
C GLY A 273 -27.20 18.89 31.35
N VAL A 274 -26.93 17.64 30.94
CA VAL A 274 -26.62 17.30 29.55
C VAL A 274 -27.85 16.76 28.84
N ASN A 275 -28.23 17.42 27.74
CA ASN A 275 -29.32 16.98 26.86
C ASN A 275 -29.07 17.43 25.41
N ASN A 276 -29.93 17.00 24.48
CA ASN A 276 -29.80 17.28 23.05
C ASN A 276 -30.01 18.75 22.64
N VAL A 277 -30.43 19.61 23.58
CA VAL A 277 -30.65 21.05 23.37
C VAL A 277 -29.48 21.86 23.94
N THR A 278 -29.02 21.52 25.14
CA THR A 278 -28.04 22.31 25.91
C THR A 278 -26.61 21.77 25.83
N SER A 279 -26.36 20.72 25.05
CA SER A 279 -25.04 20.10 24.98
C SER A 279 -24.70 19.60 23.58
N GLN A 280 -23.40 19.51 23.31
CA GLN A 280 -22.86 18.86 22.13
C GLN A 280 -21.92 17.72 22.53
N THR A 281 -21.83 16.72 21.65
CA THR A 281 -20.95 15.57 21.81
C THR A 281 -20.10 15.42 20.56
N ILE A 282 -18.80 15.25 20.77
CA ILE A 282 -17.83 14.92 19.72
C ILE A 282 -17.23 13.55 20.03
N VAL A 283 -17.05 12.74 19.00
CA VAL A 283 -16.57 11.35 19.11
C VAL A 283 -15.20 11.22 18.45
N GLY A 284 -14.34 10.39 19.01
CA GLY A 284 -12.97 10.19 18.52
C GLY A 284 -12.25 9.15 19.36
N ASP A 285 -11.07 8.73 18.93
CA ASP A 285 -10.14 7.96 19.75
C ASP A 285 -9.25 8.98 20.48
N TRP A 286 -9.63 9.33 21.72
CA TRP A 286 -9.06 10.49 22.42
C TRP A 286 -7.83 10.13 23.24
N ASP A 287 -7.66 8.85 23.62
CA ASP A 287 -6.47 8.38 24.32
C ASP A 287 -5.57 7.43 23.49
N GLY A 288 -5.96 7.13 22.24
CA GLY A 288 -5.16 6.39 21.28
C GLY A 288 -5.22 4.87 21.44
N ASP A 289 -6.22 4.35 22.15
CA ASP A 289 -6.37 2.92 22.42
C ASP A 289 -7.06 2.15 21.27
N GLY A 290 -7.51 2.85 20.23
CA GLY A 290 -8.20 2.29 19.08
C GLY A 290 -9.69 1.98 19.31
N LYS A 291 -10.24 2.38 20.45
CA LYS A 291 -11.68 2.37 20.74
C LYS A 291 -12.26 3.77 20.52
N LEU A 292 -13.59 3.82 20.45
CA LEU A 292 -14.30 5.08 20.29
C LEU A 292 -14.61 5.67 21.67
N ASP A 293 -14.07 6.85 21.91
CA ASP A 293 -14.34 7.71 23.06
C ASP A 293 -15.25 8.86 22.65
N PHE A 294 -15.73 9.63 23.63
CA PHE A 294 -16.42 10.88 23.35
C PHE A 294 -16.21 11.96 24.40
N ILE A 295 -16.30 13.20 23.96
CA ILE A 295 -16.33 14.39 24.81
C ILE A 295 -17.73 14.99 24.71
N THR A 296 -18.32 15.35 25.85
CA THR A 296 -19.56 16.12 25.90
C THR A 296 -19.32 17.45 26.60
N TYR A 297 -19.98 18.51 26.16
CA TYR A 297 -19.85 19.84 26.74
C TYR A 297 -21.15 20.65 26.61
N ALA A 298 -21.33 21.61 27.50
CA ALA A 298 -22.50 22.48 27.49
C ALA A 298 -22.39 23.52 26.36
N THR A 299 -23.47 23.74 25.63
CA THR A 299 -23.59 24.80 24.61
C THR A 299 -24.51 25.94 25.04
N GLN A 300 -25.24 25.74 26.13
CA GLN A 300 -26.12 26.72 26.78
C GLN A 300 -25.76 26.81 28.27
N ASP A 301 -26.40 27.74 29.00
CA ASP A 301 -26.17 28.00 30.43
C ASP A 301 -24.81 28.68 30.76
N PRO A 302 -24.52 29.07 32.03
CA PRO A 302 -23.30 29.82 32.39
C PRO A 302 -21.97 29.14 32.04
N ASP A 303 -22.01 27.82 31.89
CA ASP A 303 -20.88 26.95 31.55
C ASP A 303 -20.78 26.66 30.04
N ALA A 304 -21.58 27.34 29.21
CA ALA A 304 -21.53 27.20 27.76
C ALA A 304 -20.09 27.38 27.24
N TYR A 305 -19.58 26.33 26.59
CA TYR A 305 -18.21 26.22 26.10
C TYR A 305 -17.14 26.45 27.18
N LYS A 306 -17.44 26.29 28.46
CA LYS A 306 -16.45 26.44 29.56
C LYS A 306 -16.14 25.15 30.25
N LYS A 307 -16.91 24.08 30.03
CA LYS A 307 -16.69 22.80 30.68
C LYS A 307 -16.94 21.65 29.72
N TYR A 308 -16.05 20.68 29.73
CA TYR A 308 -16.24 19.41 29.04
C TYR A 308 -16.01 18.23 29.97
N TRP A 309 -16.61 17.09 29.62
CA TRP A 309 -16.37 15.79 30.22
C TRP A 309 -15.84 14.83 29.15
N LEU A 310 -14.76 14.11 29.47
CA LEU A 310 -14.18 13.09 28.60
C LEU A 310 -14.63 11.70 29.06
N PHE A 311 -15.19 10.93 28.15
CA PHE A 311 -15.63 9.56 28.36
C PHE A 311 -14.80 8.60 27.53
N LYS A 312 -14.18 7.65 28.23
CA LYS A 312 -13.34 6.60 27.64
C LYS A 312 -13.53 5.28 28.35
N ASP A 313 -13.23 4.18 27.66
CA ASP A 313 -13.36 2.81 28.20
C ASP A 313 -14.74 2.51 28.80
N ILE A 314 -15.80 3.04 28.18
CA ILE A 314 -17.17 2.91 28.71
C ILE A 314 -17.61 1.45 28.59
N SER A 315 -18.07 0.88 29.71
CA SER A 315 -18.55 -0.50 29.79
C SER A 315 -19.99 -0.56 30.32
N ASN A 316 -20.69 -1.65 30.01
CA ASN A 316 -22.08 -1.85 30.40
C ASN A 316 -22.24 -1.95 31.94
N ASN A 317 -23.39 -1.49 32.45
CA ASN A 317 -23.86 -1.68 33.83
C ASN A 317 -22.98 -1.08 34.95
N SER A 318 -22.20 -0.03 34.66
CA SER A 318 -21.46 0.73 35.67
C SER A 318 -21.80 2.22 35.61
N THR A 319 -21.82 2.89 36.78
CA THR A 319 -21.87 4.36 36.81
C THR A 319 -20.48 4.88 36.51
N TYR A 320 -20.32 5.57 35.38
CA TYR A 320 -19.04 6.15 34.97
C TYR A 320 -18.95 7.59 35.47
N PHE A 321 -17.85 7.95 36.13
CA PHE A 321 -17.57 9.33 36.53
C PHE A 321 -16.47 9.89 35.63
N PRO A 322 -16.83 10.65 34.58
CA PRO A 322 -15.86 11.16 33.63
C PRO A 322 -14.96 12.24 34.27
N PRO A 323 -13.66 12.28 33.96
CA PRO A 323 -12.86 13.47 34.20
C PRO A 323 -13.49 14.67 33.47
N SER A 324 -13.45 15.83 34.12
CA SER A 324 -13.95 17.09 33.57
C SER A 324 -12.93 18.19 33.69
N GLU A 325 -12.84 19.05 32.68
CA GLU A 325 -12.03 20.26 32.70
C GLU A 325 -12.94 21.48 32.61
N THR A 326 -12.60 22.53 33.36
CA THR A 326 -13.35 23.80 33.39
C THR A 326 -12.41 24.96 33.11
N PHE A 327 -12.80 25.82 32.17
CA PHE A 327 -12.04 26.95 31.68
C PHE A 327 -12.62 28.26 32.22
N SER A 328 -11.75 29.25 32.44
CA SER A 328 -12.17 30.58 32.87
C SER A 328 -12.90 31.37 31.78
N ALA A 329 -12.67 31.01 30.51
CA ALA A 329 -13.27 31.62 29.32
C ALA A 329 -13.86 30.53 28.41
N PRO A 330 -14.87 30.85 27.58
CA PRO A 330 -15.42 29.93 26.59
C PRO A 330 -14.37 29.48 25.57
N PHE A 331 -14.23 28.17 25.33
CA PHE A 331 -13.44 27.61 24.23
C PHE A 331 -14.17 27.75 22.90
N LEU A 332 -13.42 27.82 21.80
CA LEU A 332 -14.00 27.90 20.45
C LEU A 332 -14.28 26.51 19.87
N ASN A 333 -13.30 25.61 20.02
CA ASN A 333 -13.39 24.25 19.49
C ASN A 333 -12.49 23.29 20.28
N ILE A 334 -12.78 22.00 20.20
CA ILE A 334 -11.97 20.93 20.79
C ILE A 334 -11.38 20.11 19.65
N THR A 335 -10.05 20.12 19.53
CA THR A 335 -9.34 19.36 18.50
C THR A 335 -8.31 18.43 19.12
N PRO A 336 -8.18 17.19 18.62
CA PRO A 336 -7.10 16.31 19.03
C PRO A 336 -5.77 16.87 18.50
N THR A 337 -4.76 16.91 19.37
CA THR A 337 -3.42 17.36 18.99
C THR A 337 -2.34 16.41 19.49
N ASN A 338 -1.26 16.28 18.72
CA ASN A 338 -0.06 15.57 19.15
C ASN A 338 0.96 16.59 19.63
N TRP A 339 1.36 16.52 20.90
CA TRP A 339 2.39 17.40 21.44
C TRP A 339 3.77 16.77 21.37
N LEU A 340 4.77 17.62 21.13
CA LEU A 340 6.17 17.29 21.36
C LEU A 340 6.55 17.75 22.76
N ASN A 341 7.30 16.94 23.48
CA ASN A 341 7.91 17.38 24.73
C ASN A 341 9.10 18.33 24.44
N HIS A 342 9.69 18.90 25.50
CA HIS A 342 10.85 19.81 25.41
C HIS A 342 12.09 19.21 24.71
N GLN A 343 12.11 17.90 24.46
CA GLN A 343 13.17 17.19 23.74
C GLN A 343 12.78 16.89 22.27
N ASN A 344 11.72 17.49 21.74
CA ASN A 344 11.15 17.21 20.42
C ASN A 344 10.74 15.74 20.23
N LYS A 345 10.41 15.03 21.31
CA LYS A 345 9.86 13.67 21.24
C LYS A 345 8.35 13.73 21.33
N HIS A 346 7.68 12.90 20.54
CA HIS A 346 6.24 12.71 20.64
C HIS A 346 5.84 12.31 22.07
N MET A 347 4.85 13.01 22.61
CA MET A 347 4.18 12.53 23.81
C MET A 347 3.41 11.24 23.48
N PRO A 348 3.36 10.26 24.40
CA PRO A 348 2.78 8.95 24.13
C PRO A 348 1.26 8.95 23.84
N MET A 349 0.56 10.07 24.08
CA MET A 349 -0.90 10.18 23.97
C MET A 349 -1.29 11.49 23.27
N PRO A 350 -2.33 11.48 22.43
CA PRO A 350 -2.98 12.70 21.98
C PRO A 350 -3.45 13.52 23.20
N SER A 351 -3.26 14.84 23.15
CA SER A 351 -3.77 15.77 24.17
C SER A 351 -4.88 16.63 23.57
N THR A 352 -5.89 16.93 24.38
CA THR A 352 -6.93 17.92 24.02
C THR A 352 -6.37 19.33 24.18
N SER A 353 -6.56 20.19 23.17
CA SER A 353 -6.21 21.61 23.25
C SER A 353 -7.36 22.47 22.73
N ASP A 354 -7.50 23.66 23.29
CA ASP A 354 -8.42 24.72 22.84
C ASP A 354 -7.64 25.76 22.02
N GLU A 355 -8.27 26.31 20.97
CA GLU A 355 -7.71 27.31 20.05
C GLU A 355 -7.21 28.57 20.77
N ASP A 356 -7.82 28.99 21.88
CA ASP A 356 -7.41 30.21 22.60
C ASP A 356 -6.04 30.06 23.28
N ARG A 357 -5.64 28.83 23.65
CA ARG A 357 -4.28 28.52 24.16
C ARG A 357 -3.23 28.42 23.06
N ILE A 358 -3.63 28.22 21.81
CA ILE A 358 -2.72 28.14 20.64
C ILE A 358 -2.11 29.52 20.32
N SER A 359 -2.73 30.61 20.77
CA SER A 359 -2.21 31.97 20.60
C SER A 359 -0.93 32.29 21.41
N SER A 360 -0.58 31.45 22.40
CA SER A 360 0.53 31.73 23.34
C SER A 360 1.77 30.84 23.19
N PHE A 361 1.77 29.89 22.25
CA PHE A 361 2.93 29.02 22.01
C PHE A 361 3.40 29.07 20.54
N SER A 362 4.61 29.58 20.34
CA SER A 362 5.35 29.55 19.07
C SER A 362 5.83 28.13 18.74
N SER A 363 4.93 27.22 18.39
CA SER A 363 5.31 25.91 17.86
C SER A 363 4.34 25.43 16.79
N LYS A 364 4.90 25.13 15.61
CA LYS A 364 4.23 24.55 14.45
C LYS A 364 3.42 23.31 14.86
N LEU A 365 2.10 23.38 14.70
CA LEU A 365 1.19 22.25 14.88
C LEU A 365 1.32 21.31 13.65
N HIS A 366 1.59 20.03 13.86
CA HIS A 366 1.54 19.00 12.82
C HIS A 366 0.49 17.95 13.19
N PHE A 367 -0.46 17.72 12.29
CA PHE A 367 -1.40 16.60 12.40
C PHE A 367 -0.77 15.35 11.76
N LEU A 368 -0.61 14.29 12.55
CA LEU A 368 -0.29 12.95 12.05
C LEU A 368 -1.33 11.98 12.61
N TYR A 369 -2.08 11.34 11.72
CA TYR A 369 -2.92 10.19 12.04
C TYR A 369 -2.05 8.93 11.95
N PHE A 370 -1.97 8.16 13.05
CA PHE A 370 -1.38 6.83 13.04
C PHE A 370 -2.48 5.77 13.12
N ILE A 371 -2.36 4.75 12.28
CA ILE A 371 -3.23 3.56 12.30
C ILE A 371 -2.55 2.52 13.19
N SER A 372 -3.27 2.04 14.20
CA SER A 372 -2.87 0.96 15.11
C SER A 372 -2.37 -0.29 14.38
N GLN A 373 -1.33 -0.94 14.93
CA GLN A 373 -0.84 -2.23 14.44
C GLN A 373 -1.89 -3.32 14.63
N ARG A 374 -2.62 -3.64 13.56
CA ARG A 374 -3.47 -4.83 13.50
C ARG A 374 -2.62 -6.05 13.15
N TYR A 375 -2.78 -7.14 13.89
CA TYR A 375 -2.31 -8.47 13.46
C TYR A 375 -2.82 -8.73 12.04
N TYR A 376 -1.91 -9.12 11.14
CA TYR A 376 -2.26 -9.39 9.74
C TYR A 376 -1.81 -10.79 9.36
N LEU A 377 -2.61 -11.45 8.53
CA LEU A 377 -2.31 -12.78 8.04
C LEU A 377 -1.51 -12.67 6.75
N LYS A 378 -0.36 -13.33 6.67
CA LYS A 378 0.41 -13.52 5.43
C LYS A 378 0.39 -15.00 5.04
N PHE A 379 0.20 -15.26 3.75
CA PHE A 379 0.28 -16.61 3.17
C PHE A 379 0.97 -16.53 1.80
N LYS A 380 1.80 -17.52 1.45
CA LYS A 380 2.57 -17.58 0.20
C LYS A 380 2.39 -18.96 -0.44
N ILE A 381 2.02 -18.99 -1.72
CA ILE A 381 2.09 -20.16 -2.59
C ILE A 381 3.26 -19.93 -3.54
N SER A 382 4.30 -20.75 -3.47
CA SER A 382 5.39 -20.74 -4.46
C SER A 382 5.01 -21.58 -5.67
N LEU A 383 5.33 -21.10 -6.88
CA LEU A 383 5.02 -21.75 -8.16
C LEU A 383 6.13 -22.70 -8.66
#